data_AF-A0A5C0DX74-F1
#
_entry.id   AF-A0A5C0DX74-F1
#
_cell.length_a   1.000
_cell.length_b   1.000
_cell.length_c   1.000
_cell.angle_alpha   90.00
_cell.angle_beta   90.00
_cell.angle_gamma   90.00
#
_symmetry.space_group_name_H-M   'P 1'
#
loop_
_entity.id
_entity.type
_entity.pdbx_description
1 polymer ?
#
loop_
_entity_poly.entity_id
_entity_poly.type
_entity_poly.pdbx_seq_one_letter_code
_entity_poly.pdbx_strand_id
1 'polypeptide(L)'
;MSKLNHQISLLELIQILSAYRQNIILNLHKLKEDYHRTGIKRVRGVRNIDGDLITPWLETEDVYAGDFVQMGVFAINRNTATINMLISRKVKLVKSEDNTHIIEVAGLLAHDLDNFNNYTIVKDGKVHVSALNIKISNKKVFDLLQTKGVIIADKFDFNSEYIIQLDTLPLVPVNIKFGSIDGLFTQLAEIKVVMSILSAYLRHQSDVFVSNQVEELKQHYLSKNLYLNFPKTQEYPDTIDSHISYKIEFGNQDILNLSKLYAANQFLARRYEVYDKETGEIFPKPTLEMGLNQNIGFRQKALSTRMKLTKVDDLMKPIFDDFLGININGKVGEILNKVGDHRLALLLYAQHAGKSVNGEDLITAMTTAYQKLAAYVEQTYQENISPMVFYIGVTGLLPNKISAKAMTADELAAKYPHLQFSKHEQAGTFFEVGNTIISVYPQTEYYSKNSLAVS
;
A
#
# COMPACT_ATOMS: atom_id res chain seq x y z
N MET A 1 35.15 13.49 -29.54
CA MET A 1 33.84 13.64 -28.87
C MET A 1 33.27 12.26 -28.65
N SER A 2 33.39 11.72 -27.44
CA SER A 2 32.78 10.42 -27.11
C SER A 2 31.27 10.56 -27.20
N LYS A 3 30.62 9.70 -27.99
CA LYS A 3 29.17 9.50 -27.88
C LYS A 3 28.94 9.00 -26.45
N LEU A 4 28.48 9.87 -25.55
CA LEU A 4 27.91 9.44 -24.28
C LEU A 4 26.72 8.57 -24.66
N ASN A 5 26.92 7.25 -24.68
CA ASN A 5 25.85 6.29 -24.84
C ASN A 5 24.93 6.53 -23.63
N HIS A 6 23.84 7.28 -23.82
CA HIS A 6 22.87 7.55 -22.75
C HIS A 6 22.10 6.25 -22.52
N GLN A 7 22.76 5.32 -21.83
CA GLN A 7 22.13 4.13 -21.29
C GLN A 7 21.05 4.63 -20.33
N ILE A 8 19.82 4.16 -20.55
CA ILE A 8 18.69 4.54 -19.72
C ILE A 8 18.90 4.09 -18.28
N SER A 9 18.25 4.77 -17.34
CA SER A 9 18.24 4.30 -15.96
C SER A 9 17.28 3.12 -15.75
N LEU A 10 17.47 2.36 -14.67
CA LEU A 10 16.55 1.30 -14.26
C LEU A 10 15.15 1.86 -14.01
N LEU A 11 15.03 3.04 -13.39
CA LEU A 11 13.76 3.73 -13.22
C LEU A 11 13.05 4.03 -14.57
N GLU A 12 13.78 4.51 -15.59
CA GLU A 12 13.23 4.73 -16.94
C GLU A 12 12.85 3.40 -17.62
N LEU A 13 13.67 2.36 -17.46
CA LEU A 13 13.37 1.03 -17.97
C LEU A 13 12.05 0.49 -17.39
N ILE A 14 11.86 0.62 -16.08
CA ILE A 14 10.62 0.17 -15.41
C ILE A 14 9.39 0.90 -15.96
N GLN A 15 9.50 2.19 -16.26
CA GLN A 15 8.38 2.93 -16.87
C GLN A 15 8.02 2.34 -18.25
N ILE A 16 9.03 1.99 -19.05
CA ILE A 16 8.83 1.31 -20.34
C ILE A 16 8.18 -0.07 -20.12
N LEU A 17 8.71 -0.90 -19.22
CA LEU A 17 8.17 -2.23 -18.94
C LEU A 17 6.73 -2.17 -18.43
N SER A 18 6.40 -1.24 -17.54
CA SER A 18 5.04 -1.01 -17.03
C SER A 18 4.06 -0.59 -18.13
N ALA A 19 4.48 0.33 -19.01
CA ALA A 19 3.65 0.82 -20.11
C ALA A 19 3.35 -0.25 -21.16
N TYR A 20 4.32 -1.13 -21.43
CA TYR A 20 4.21 -2.18 -22.45
C TYR A 20 4.00 -3.58 -21.88
N ARG A 21 3.66 -3.71 -20.59
CA ARG A 21 3.61 -5.01 -19.89
C ARG A 21 2.81 -6.08 -20.61
N GLN A 22 1.71 -5.72 -21.29
CA GLN A 22 0.84 -6.65 -22.02
C GLN A 22 1.52 -7.30 -23.25
N ASN A 23 2.63 -6.74 -23.72
CA ASN A 23 3.41 -7.25 -24.85
C ASN A 23 4.68 -8.00 -24.42
N ILE A 24 4.85 -8.22 -23.11
CA ILE A 24 6.06 -8.79 -22.52
C ILE A 24 5.67 -9.92 -21.57
N ILE A 25 6.25 -11.10 -21.76
CA ILE A 25 6.16 -12.21 -20.82
C ILE A 25 7.52 -12.46 -20.19
N LEU A 26 7.53 -12.82 -18.91
CA LEU A 26 8.70 -13.02 -18.06
C LEU A 26 8.90 -14.50 -17.79
N ASN A 27 10.15 -14.97 -17.88
CA ASN A 27 10.55 -16.29 -17.42
C ASN A 27 10.64 -16.30 -15.88
N LEU A 28 9.59 -16.82 -15.24
CA LEU A 28 9.44 -16.86 -13.78
C LEU A 28 10.46 -17.81 -13.12
N HIS A 29 10.84 -18.90 -13.80
CA HIS A 29 11.84 -19.82 -13.31
C HIS A 29 13.18 -19.10 -13.09
N LYS A 30 13.68 -18.42 -14.14
CA LYS A 30 14.94 -17.66 -14.07
C LYS A 30 14.89 -16.51 -13.07
N LEU A 31 13.74 -15.83 -12.96
CA LEU A 31 13.55 -14.83 -11.91
C LEU A 31 13.72 -15.44 -10.50
N LYS A 32 13.15 -16.61 -10.24
CA LYS A 32 13.25 -17.27 -8.93
C LYS A 32 14.65 -17.77 -8.62
N GLU A 33 15.43 -18.16 -9.63
CA GLU A 33 16.83 -18.57 -9.47
C GLU A 33 17.73 -17.41 -9.02
N ASP A 34 17.52 -16.22 -9.58
CA ASP A 34 18.26 -14.99 -9.23
C ASP A 34 17.73 -14.32 -7.94
N TYR A 35 16.44 -14.48 -7.63
CA TYR A 35 15.81 -13.77 -6.51
C TYR A 35 16.04 -14.42 -5.14
N HIS A 36 16.58 -13.62 -4.22
CA HIS A 36 16.66 -13.96 -2.78
C HIS A 36 15.58 -13.26 -1.96
N ARG A 37 15.05 -13.88 -0.90
CA ARG A 37 14.02 -13.24 -0.08
C ARG A 37 14.60 -12.10 0.76
N THR A 38 13.92 -10.94 0.75
CA THR A 38 14.36 -9.71 1.45
C THR A 38 13.67 -9.47 2.80
N GLY A 39 12.90 -10.42 3.32
CA GLY A 39 12.15 -10.28 4.56
C GLY A 39 12.00 -11.61 5.28
N ILE A 40 11.42 -11.59 6.48
CA ILE A 40 11.22 -12.81 7.28
C ILE A 40 10.31 -13.76 6.51
N LYS A 41 10.78 -15.00 6.31
CA LYS A 41 9.98 -16.07 5.70
C LYS A 41 8.79 -16.41 6.60
N ARG A 42 7.62 -16.52 5.98
CA ARG A 42 6.39 -16.95 6.62
C ARG A 42 5.91 -18.23 5.96
N VAL A 43 5.55 -19.21 6.78
CA VAL A 43 4.98 -20.49 6.35
C VAL A 43 3.46 -20.42 6.45
N ARG A 44 2.75 -21.15 5.58
CA ARG A 44 1.28 -21.24 5.61
C ARG A 44 0.85 -22.04 6.84
N GLY A 45 -0.13 -21.53 7.57
CA GLY A 45 -0.66 -22.14 8.79
C GLY A 45 -0.53 -21.27 10.04
N VAL A 46 -1.03 -21.81 11.15
CA VAL A 46 -0.93 -21.25 12.50
C VAL A 46 -0.24 -22.26 13.41
N ARG A 47 0.48 -21.80 14.45
CA ARG A 47 1.04 -22.72 15.44
C ARG A 47 0.02 -23.00 16.53
N ASN A 48 -0.08 -24.26 16.96
CA ASN A 48 -0.87 -24.64 18.12
C ASN A 48 -0.16 -24.24 19.43
N ILE A 49 -0.76 -24.58 20.58
CA ILE A 49 -0.20 -24.31 21.91
C ILE A 49 1.15 -25.02 22.14
N ASP A 50 1.39 -26.14 21.48
CA ASP A 50 2.61 -26.95 21.57
C ASP A 50 3.71 -26.47 20.60
N GLY A 51 3.38 -25.51 19.72
CA GLY A 51 4.28 -24.93 18.72
C GLY A 51 4.24 -25.60 17.35
N ASP A 52 3.47 -26.67 17.17
CA ASP A 52 3.32 -27.40 15.91
C ASP A 52 2.54 -26.58 14.88
N LEU A 53 2.96 -26.67 13.62
CA LEU A 53 2.31 -25.97 12.50
C LEU A 53 1.03 -26.70 12.07
N ILE A 54 -0.12 -26.08 12.31
CA ILE A 54 -1.41 -26.47 11.73
C ILE A 54 -1.51 -25.83 10.34
N THR A 55 -1.42 -26.65 9.30
CA THR A 55 -1.58 -26.20 7.91
C THR A 55 -3.06 -25.90 7.59
N PRO A 56 -3.34 -24.99 6.64
CA PRO A 56 -4.69 -24.78 6.16
C PRO A 56 -5.26 -26.04 5.51
N TRP A 57 -6.59 -26.22 5.56
CA TRP A 57 -7.28 -27.35 4.93
C TRP A 57 -7.43 -27.21 3.40
N LEU A 58 -7.06 -26.03 2.87
CA LEU A 58 -7.01 -25.72 1.45
C LEU A 58 -5.61 -25.32 1.01
N GLU A 59 -5.30 -25.61 -0.25
CA GLU A 59 -4.12 -25.14 -0.97
C GLU A 59 -4.51 -24.54 -2.34
N THR A 60 -3.49 -24.11 -3.08
CA THR A 60 -3.63 -23.48 -4.38
C THR A 60 -2.81 -24.25 -5.40
N GLU A 61 -3.40 -24.54 -6.54
CA GLU A 61 -2.69 -25.13 -7.69
C GLU A 61 -2.78 -24.16 -8.88
N ASP A 62 -1.70 -24.03 -9.65
CA ASP A 62 -1.67 -23.17 -10.83
C ASP A 62 -2.62 -23.70 -11.92
N VAL A 63 -3.41 -22.82 -12.52
CA VAL A 63 -4.23 -23.17 -13.70
C VAL A 63 -3.36 -23.40 -14.93
N TYR A 64 -2.27 -22.64 -15.05
CA TYR A 64 -1.31 -22.71 -16.15
C TYR A 64 0.08 -23.04 -15.61
N ALA A 65 0.53 -24.28 -15.84
CA ALA A 65 1.80 -24.82 -15.32
C ALA A 65 3.06 -24.38 -16.10
N GLY A 66 3.02 -23.24 -16.79
CA GLY A 66 4.14 -22.73 -17.58
C GLY A 66 5.09 -21.83 -16.79
N ASP A 67 6.36 -21.80 -17.20
CA ASP A 67 7.38 -20.91 -16.62
C ASP A 67 7.24 -19.45 -17.06
N PHE A 68 6.48 -19.19 -18.13
CA PHE A 68 6.27 -17.83 -18.64
C PHE A 68 4.97 -17.25 -18.09
N VAL A 69 5.08 -16.05 -17.53
CA VAL A 69 3.95 -15.28 -17.00
C VAL A 69 3.90 -13.90 -17.64
N GLN A 70 2.74 -13.24 -17.64
CA GLN A 70 2.67 -11.85 -18.04
C GLN A 70 3.61 -10.99 -17.19
N MET A 71 4.28 -10.00 -17.81
CA MET A 71 5.09 -9.03 -17.06
C MET A 71 4.29 -8.43 -15.90
N GLY A 72 4.91 -8.44 -14.73
CA GLY A 72 4.30 -7.97 -13.50
C GLY A 72 4.07 -6.46 -13.47
N VAL A 73 3.38 -6.01 -12.43
CA VAL A 73 3.17 -4.59 -12.13
C VAL A 73 4.29 -4.11 -11.23
N PHE A 74 5.04 -3.09 -11.65
CA PHE A 74 6.07 -2.50 -10.81
C PHE A 74 5.49 -1.45 -9.88
N ALA A 75 5.95 -1.43 -8.63
CA ALA A 75 5.59 -0.45 -7.63
C ALA A 75 6.84 0.07 -6.92
N ILE A 76 7.02 1.39 -6.95
CA ILE A 76 8.07 2.08 -6.19
C ILE A 76 7.54 2.31 -4.78
N ASN A 77 8.30 1.88 -3.78
CA ASN A 77 7.91 2.01 -2.39
C ASN A 77 7.78 3.48 -1.97
N ARG A 78 6.80 3.75 -1.10
CA ARG A 78 6.43 5.10 -0.68
C ARG A 78 7.38 5.73 0.34
N ASN A 79 8.26 4.96 1.00
CA ASN A 79 9.19 5.48 2.01
C ASN A 79 10.57 4.81 2.04
N THR A 80 10.92 3.98 1.05
CA THR A 80 12.27 3.41 0.90
C THR A 80 12.67 3.40 -0.57
N ALA A 81 13.97 3.34 -0.86
CA ALA A 81 14.47 3.12 -2.22
C ALA A 81 14.32 1.66 -2.66
N THR A 82 13.07 1.17 -2.64
CA THR A 82 12.71 -0.20 -3.00
C THR A 82 11.77 -0.19 -4.20
N ILE A 83 12.02 -1.08 -5.15
CA ILE A 83 11.11 -1.34 -6.27
C ILE A 83 10.69 -2.79 -6.19
N ASN A 84 9.39 -3.00 -6.21
CA ASN A 84 8.78 -4.31 -6.23
C ASN A 84 8.14 -4.59 -7.58
N MET A 85 8.09 -5.86 -7.97
CA MET A 85 7.34 -6.37 -9.11
C MET A 85 6.31 -7.38 -8.61
N LEU A 86 5.03 -7.07 -8.79
CA LEU A 86 3.91 -7.93 -8.45
C LEU A 86 3.52 -8.78 -9.66
N ILE A 87 3.69 -10.09 -9.55
CA ILE A 87 3.24 -11.07 -10.54
C ILE A 87 1.91 -11.65 -10.09
N SER A 88 0.91 -11.65 -10.97
CA SER A 88 -0.35 -12.37 -10.77
C SER A 88 -0.34 -13.68 -11.57
N ARG A 89 -0.83 -14.76 -10.97
CA ARG A 89 -1.11 -16.04 -11.64
C ARG A 89 -2.50 -16.53 -11.28
N LYS A 90 -3.12 -17.22 -12.23
CA LYS A 90 -4.40 -17.89 -12.02
C LYS A 90 -4.20 -19.20 -11.30
N VAL A 91 -4.94 -19.39 -10.22
CA VAL A 91 -4.93 -20.60 -9.39
C VAL A 91 -6.34 -21.11 -9.13
N LYS A 92 -6.43 -22.40 -8.84
CA LYS A 92 -7.62 -23.07 -8.34
C LYS A 92 -7.42 -23.50 -6.88
N LEU A 93 -8.50 -23.56 -6.12
CA LEU A 93 -8.49 -24.11 -4.77
C LEU A 93 -8.60 -25.63 -4.78
N VAL A 94 -7.79 -26.29 -3.95
CA VAL A 94 -7.81 -27.75 -3.75
C VAL A 94 -7.75 -28.06 -2.26
N LYS A 95 -8.32 -29.18 -1.82
CA LYS A 95 -8.17 -29.66 -0.45
C LYS A 95 -6.75 -30.17 -0.22
N SER A 96 -6.16 -29.83 0.92
CA SER A 96 -4.78 -30.25 1.25
C SER A 96 -4.66 -31.77 1.49
N GLU A 97 -5.75 -32.44 1.89
CA GLU A 97 -5.73 -33.87 2.25
C GLU A 97 -5.64 -34.78 1.04
N ASP A 98 -6.39 -34.48 -0.03
CA ASP A 98 -6.62 -35.38 -1.16
C ASP A 98 -6.49 -34.69 -2.53
N ASN A 99 -6.12 -33.41 -2.57
CA ASN A 99 -6.09 -32.57 -3.77
C ASN A 99 -7.43 -32.46 -4.51
N THR A 100 -8.55 -32.77 -3.85
CA THR A 100 -9.89 -32.60 -4.45
C THR A 100 -10.12 -31.13 -4.78
N HIS A 101 -10.48 -30.83 -6.02
CA HIS A 101 -10.75 -29.48 -6.48
C HIS A 101 -12.00 -28.89 -5.79
N ILE A 102 -11.88 -27.65 -5.33
CA ILE A 102 -13.02 -26.82 -4.94
C ILE A 102 -13.50 -26.08 -6.17
N ILE A 103 -14.64 -26.50 -6.71
CA ILE A 103 -15.20 -25.93 -7.94
C ILE A 103 -15.88 -24.59 -7.66
N GLU A 104 -16.59 -24.50 -6.54
CA GLU A 104 -17.45 -23.39 -6.17
C GLU A 104 -17.32 -23.05 -4.69
N VAL A 105 -17.34 -21.76 -4.36
CA VAL A 105 -17.46 -21.22 -3.01
C VAL A 105 -18.46 -20.07 -3.03
N ALA A 106 -19.48 -20.10 -2.18
CA ALA A 106 -20.46 -19.03 -2.02
C ALA A 106 -21.17 -18.59 -3.33
N GLY A 107 -21.41 -19.52 -4.26
CA GLY A 107 -21.98 -19.19 -5.58
C GLY A 107 -20.97 -18.74 -6.63
N LEU A 108 -19.66 -18.78 -6.34
CA LEU A 108 -18.60 -18.30 -7.21
C LEU A 108 -17.65 -19.43 -7.62
N LEU A 109 -17.25 -19.42 -8.88
CA LEU A 109 -16.26 -20.35 -9.40
C LEU A 109 -14.89 -20.11 -8.77
N ALA A 110 -14.33 -21.13 -8.12
CA ALA A 110 -13.07 -21.06 -7.38
C ALA A 110 -11.85 -21.58 -8.18
N HIS A 111 -11.98 -21.66 -9.50
CA HIS A 111 -10.95 -22.21 -10.39
C HIS A 111 -10.13 -21.17 -11.18
N ASP A 112 -10.41 -19.86 -11.02
CA ASP A 112 -9.70 -18.77 -11.72
C ASP A 112 -9.33 -17.60 -10.78
N LEU A 113 -8.92 -17.94 -9.56
CA LEU A 113 -8.55 -16.96 -8.53
C LEU A 113 -7.17 -16.37 -8.80
N ASP A 114 -6.97 -15.11 -8.43
CA ASP A 114 -5.66 -14.47 -8.54
C ASP A 114 -4.78 -14.80 -7.32
N ASN A 115 -3.59 -15.34 -7.59
CA ASN A 115 -2.51 -15.46 -6.63
C ASN A 115 -1.40 -14.46 -6.98
N PHE A 116 -1.02 -13.63 -6.01
CA PHE A 116 -0.05 -12.56 -6.20
C PHE A 116 1.25 -12.89 -5.48
N ASN A 117 2.36 -12.82 -6.23
CA ASN A 117 3.71 -12.99 -5.69
C ASN A 117 4.52 -11.71 -5.95
N ASN A 118 5.16 -11.20 -4.90
CA ASN A 118 5.91 -9.97 -4.96
C ASN A 118 7.42 -10.24 -4.96
N TYR A 119 8.12 -9.71 -5.95
CA TYR A 119 9.57 -9.83 -6.13
C TYR A 119 10.23 -8.47 -5.97
N THR A 120 11.17 -8.34 -5.05
CA THR A 120 11.94 -7.11 -4.86
C THR A 120 13.01 -6.99 -5.94
N ILE A 121 12.90 -6.02 -6.84
CA ILE A 121 13.85 -5.77 -7.93
C ILE A 121 15.02 -4.89 -7.48
N VAL A 122 14.70 -3.86 -6.69
CA VAL A 122 15.67 -2.99 -6.03
C VAL A 122 15.31 -2.97 -4.56
N LYS A 123 16.29 -3.16 -3.67
CA LYS A 123 16.14 -3.10 -2.22
C LYS A 123 17.06 -2.03 -1.65
N ASP A 124 16.50 -1.06 -0.94
CA ASP A 124 17.26 0.00 -0.25
C ASP A 124 18.36 0.64 -1.13
N GLY A 125 18.03 0.94 -2.38
CA GLY A 125 18.92 1.60 -3.34
C GLY A 125 19.96 0.68 -3.98
N LYS A 126 19.78 -0.65 -3.91
CA LYS A 126 20.66 -1.63 -4.56
C LYS A 126 19.84 -2.60 -5.42
N VAL A 127 20.36 -2.93 -6.60
CA VAL A 127 19.78 -3.96 -7.46
C VAL A 127 19.79 -5.29 -6.70
N HIS A 128 18.64 -5.95 -6.70
CA HIS A 128 18.41 -7.20 -5.97
C HIS A 128 18.09 -8.37 -6.89
N VAL A 129 17.52 -8.09 -8.06
CA VAL A 129 17.41 -9.02 -9.20
C VAL A 129 18.33 -8.51 -10.28
N SER A 130 19.31 -9.31 -10.65
CA SER A 130 20.40 -8.98 -11.57
C SER A 130 19.90 -8.89 -13.00
N ALA A 131 18.97 -9.76 -13.42
CA ALA A 131 18.47 -9.78 -14.79
C ALA A 131 16.99 -10.16 -14.92
N LEU A 132 16.36 -9.69 -16.00
CA LEU A 132 15.04 -10.13 -16.43
C LEU A 132 15.11 -10.86 -17.76
N ASN A 133 14.67 -12.11 -17.76
CA ASN A 133 14.56 -12.96 -18.93
C ASN A 133 13.14 -12.86 -19.50
N ILE A 134 12.99 -12.27 -20.69
CA ILE A 134 11.68 -11.91 -21.25
C ILE A 134 11.50 -12.43 -22.69
N LYS A 135 10.25 -12.61 -23.10
CA LYS A 135 9.87 -12.65 -24.52
C LYS A 135 8.98 -11.47 -24.85
N ILE A 136 9.09 -11.00 -26.09
CA ILE A 136 8.40 -9.79 -26.56
C ILE A 136 7.52 -10.18 -27.74
N SER A 137 6.22 -9.88 -27.66
CA SER A 137 5.27 -10.18 -28.73
C SER A 137 5.12 -9.04 -29.75
N ASN A 138 5.70 -7.88 -29.47
CA ASN A 138 5.51 -6.65 -30.25
C ASN A 138 6.83 -6.07 -30.75
N LYS A 139 6.99 -5.99 -32.08
CA LYS A 139 8.20 -5.45 -32.71
C LYS A 139 8.53 -4.02 -32.27
N LYS A 140 7.55 -3.13 -32.08
CA LYS A 140 7.81 -1.74 -31.65
C LYS A 140 8.40 -1.69 -30.25
N VAL A 141 7.98 -2.60 -29.37
CA VAL A 141 8.53 -2.72 -28.01
C VAL A 141 9.96 -3.25 -28.06
N PHE A 142 10.23 -4.24 -28.91
CA PHE A 142 11.59 -4.72 -29.17
C PHE A 142 12.49 -3.60 -29.70
N ASP A 143 12.07 -2.89 -30.76
CA ASP A 143 12.85 -1.80 -31.36
C ASP A 143 13.14 -0.69 -30.33
N LEU A 144 12.18 -0.38 -29.45
CA LEU A 144 12.35 0.59 -28.37
C LEU A 144 13.42 0.13 -27.37
N LEU A 145 13.29 -1.08 -26.83
CA LEU A 145 14.24 -1.64 -25.85
C LEU A 145 15.65 -1.80 -26.45
N GLN A 146 15.73 -2.22 -27.70
CA GLN A 146 16.99 -2.30 -28.46
C GLN A 146 17.61 -0.89 -28.66
N THR A 147 16.82 0.11 -29.05
CA THR A 147 17.28 1.51 -29.20
C THR A 147 17.77 2.11 -27.87
N LYS A 148 17.20 1.68 -26.75
CA LYS A 148 17.66 2.05 -25.40
C LYS A 148 18.90 1.27 -24.94
N GLY A 149 19.37 0.30 -25.73
CA GLY A 149 20.57 -0.48 -25.44
C GLY A 149 20.40 -1.53 -24.34
N VAL A 150 19.16 -1.88 -23.97
CA VAL A 150 18.90 -2.87 -22.90
C VAL A 150 18.67 -4.29 -23.43
N ILE A 151 18.52 -4.44 -24.75
CA ILE A 151 18.48 -5.72 -25.44
C ILE A 151 19.55 -5.73 -26.53
N ILE A 152 20.36 -6.80 -26.56
CA ILE A 152 21.40 -7.02 -27.55
C ILE A 152 20.97 -8.17 -28.45
N ALA A 153 20.37 -7.83 -29.59
CA ALA A 153 19.97 -8.78 -30.63
C ALA A 153 19.87 -8.06 -31.97
N ASP A 154 20.15 -8.73 -33.09
CA ASP A 154 20.16 -8.08 -34.42
C ASP A 154 18.76 -7.89 -35.01
N LYS A 155 17.86 -8.85 -34.75
CA LYS A 155 16.50 -8.89 -35.31
C LYS A 155 15.47 -9.26 -34.26
N PHE A 156 14.25 -8.78 -34.47
CA PHE A 156 13.10 -9.22 -33.71
C PHE A 156 12.74 -10.68 -34.05
N ASP A 157 12.56 -11.50 -33.03
CA ASP A 157 12.07 -12.87 -33.09
C ASP A 157 11.16 -13.13 -31.88
N PHE A 158 9.90 -13.42 -32.16
CA PHE A 158 8.88 -13.64 -31.13
C PHE A 158 9.07 -14.95 -30.35
N ASN A 159 9.88 -15.89 -30.86
CA ASN A 159 10.21 -17.14 -30.16
C ASN A 159 11.44 -16.98 -29.25
N SER A 160 12.28 -15.99 -29.54
CA SER A 160 13.52 -15.74 -28.81
C SER A 160 13.25 -15.18 -27.41
N GLU A 161 14.06 -15.63 -26.47
CA GLU A 161 14.15 -15.05 -25.14
C GLU A 161 15.28 -14.00 -25.11
N TYR A 162 14.97 -12.83 -24.57
CA TYR A 162 15.89 -11.70 -24.44
C TYR A 162 16.24 -11.48 -22.97
N ILE A 163 17.48 -11.08 -22.70
CA ILE A 163 17.97 -10.82 -21.35
C ILE A 163 18.16 -9.32 -21.18
N ILE A 164 17.54 -8.76 -20.14
CA ILE A 164 17.79 -7.38 -19.71
C ILE A 164 18.63 -7.42 -18.43
N GLN A 165 19.87 -6.93 -18.51
CA GLN A 165 20.76 -6.83 -17.36
C GLN A 165 20.42 -5.58 -16.54
N LEU A 166 19.96 -5.74 -15.31
CA LEU A 166 19.52 -4.66 -14.42
C LEU A 166 20.67 -4.08 -13.60
N ASP A 167 21.62 -4.92 -13.17
CA ASP A 167 22.79 -4.56 -12.36
C ASP A 167 23.79 -3.64 -13.07
N THR A 168 23.75 -3.62 -14.41
CA THR A 168 24.56 -2.71 -15.23
C THR A 168 23.96 -1.32 -15.43
N LEU A 169 22.71 -1.09 -15.00
CA LEU A 169 22.01 0.18 -15.24
C LEU A 169 22.19 1.15 -14.07
N PRO A 170 22.34 2.47 -14.33
CA PRO A 170 22.20 3.45 -13.26
C PRO A 170 20.76 3.39 -12.71
N LEU A 171 20.58 3.45 -11.39
CA LEU A 171 19.24 3.32 -10.79
C LEU A 171 18.32 4.49 -11.13
N VAL A 172 18.87 5.71 -11.13
CA VAL A 172 18.15 6.95 -11.38
C VAL A 172 18.77 7.70 -12.56
N PRO A 173 17.98 8.47 -13.34
CA PRO A 173 18.52 9.23 -14.43
C PRO A 173 19.25 10.48 -13.92
N VAL A 174 20.24 10.95 -14.69
CA VAL A 174 21.09 12.10 -14.32
C VAL A 174 20.27 13.39 -14.14
N ASN A 175 19.21 13.57 -14.94
CA ASN A 175 18.39 14.78 -14.96
C ASN A 175 16.91 14.47 -14.66
N ILE A 176 16.64 13.87 -13.49
CA ILE A 176 15.28 13.61 -13.05
C ILE A 176 14.54 14.91 -12.68
N LYS A 177 13.27 15.01 -13.08
CA LYS A 177 12.36 16.07 -12.64
C LYS A 177 11.33 15.46 -11.70
N PHE A 178 11.12 16.13 -10.56
CA PHE A 178 10.10 15.74 -9.59
C PHE A 178 8.94 16.72 -9.62
N GLY A 179 7.74 16.22 -9.29
CA GLY A 179 6.61 17.06 -8.96
C GLY A 179 6.86 17.88 -7.68
N SER A 180 6.02 18.89 -7.46
CA SER A 180 6.04 19.63 -6.20
C SER A 180 5.43 18.80 -5.08
N ILE A 181 6.05 18.82 -3.90
CA ILE A 181 5.55 18.17 -2.68
C ILE A 181 4.89 19.15 -1.70
N ASP A 182 4.93 20.45 -2.01
CA ASP A 182 4.38 21.49 -1.15
C ASP A 182 2.86 21.36 -1.02
N GLY A 183 2.35 21.46 0.20
CA GLY A 183 0.92 21.30 0.52
C GLY A 183 0.35 19.87 0.36
N LEU A 184 1.04 18.94 -0.30
CA LEU A 184 0.52 17.59 -0.56
C LEU A 184 0.29 16.79 0.72
N PHE A 185 1.10 17.00 1.77
CA PHE A 185 0.96 16.25 3.02
C PHE A 185 -0.41 16.44 3.65
N THR A 186 -0.86 17.68 3.84
CA THR A 186 -2.16 17.96 4.47
C THR A 186 -3.29 17.31 3.68
N GLN A 187 -3.26 17.44 2.36
CA GLN A 187 -4.25 16.81 1.48
C GLN A 187 -4.27 15.28 1.63
N LEU A 188 -3.11 14.63 1.60
CA LEU A 188 -3.01 13.17 1.77
C LEU A 188 -3.44 12.73 3.17
N ALA A 189 -3.17 13.54 4.19
CA ALA A 189 -3.57 13.28 5.56
C ALA A 189 -5.10 13.34 5.71
N GLU A 190 -5.75 14.38 5.17
CA GLU A 190 -7.21 14.50 5.16
C GLU A 190 -7.88 13.33 4.43
N ILE A 191 -7.39 12.97 3.24
CA ILE A 191 -7.89 11.82 2.48
C ILE A 191 -7.70 10.52 3.28
N LYS A 192 -6.53 10.34 3.92
CA LYS A 192 -6.27 9.15 4.73
C LYS A 192 -7.23 9.04 5.91
N VAL A 193 -7.64 10.14 6.53
CA VAL A 193 -8.65 10.15 7.60
C VAL A 193 -9.99 9.65 7.07
N VAL A 194 -10.49 10.21 5.96
CA VAL A 194 -11.75 9.76 5.34
C VAL A 194 -11.68 8.30 4.93
N MET A 195 -10.61 7.88 4.25
CA MET A 195 -10.40 6.48 3.88
C MET A 195 -10.37 5.55 5.09
N SER A 196 -9.78 5.98 6.21
CA SER A 196 -9.76 5.18 7.45
C SER A 196 -11.16 5.04 8.05
N ILE A 197 -11.99 6.09 8.01
CA ILE A 197 -13.40 6.03 8.42
C ILE A 197 -14.16 5.05 7.52
N LEU A 198 -14.08 5.22 6.20
CA LEU A 198 -14.77 4.35 5.23
C LEU A 198 -14.36 2.88 5.39
N SER A 199 -13.07 2.61 5.53
CA SER A 199 -12.57 1.25 5.76
C SER A 199 -13.08 0.64 7.06
N ALA A 200 -13.31 1.45 8.10
CA ALA A 200 -13.85 0.97 9.37
C ALA A 200 -15.34 0.66 9.28
N TYR A 201 -16.12 1.46 8.54
CA TYR A 201 -17.53 1.17 8.22
C TYR A 201 -17.67 -0.09 7.36
N LEU A 202 -16.83 -0.21 6.34
CA LEU A 202 -16.91 -1.29 5.35
C LEU A 202 -16.30 -2.62 5.82
N ARG A 203 -15.84 -2.74 7.07
CA ARG A 203 -15.00 -3.88 7.50
C ARG A 203 -15.63 -5.25 7.19
N HIS A 204 -16.89 -5.44 7.54
CA HIS A 204 -17.65 -6.66 7.25
C HIS A 204 -18.78 -6.46 6.25
N GLN A 205 -18.79 -5.31 5.56
CA GLN A 205 -19.81 -4.97 4.57
C GLN A 205 -19.28 -5.18 3.15
N SER A 206 -20.18 -5.53 2.24
CA SER A 206 -19.91 -5.60 0.81
C SER A 206 -21.10 -5.02 0.05
N ASP A 207 -20.81 -4.29 -1.01
CA ASP A 207 -21.78 -3.82 -2.01
C ASP A 207 -22.06 -4.87 -3.09
N VAL A 208 -21.38 -6.03 -3.03
CA VAL A 208 -21.46 -7.11 -4.02
C VAL A 208 -22.03 -8.38 -3.40
N PHE A 209 -21.61 -8.72 -2.18
CA PHE A 209 -21.94 -9.98 -1.51
C PHE A 209 -22.81 -9.76 -0.27
N VAL A 210 -23.77 -10.66 -0.07
CA VAL A 210 -24.56 -10.72 1.18
C VAL A 210 -23.72 -11.31 2.33
N SER A 211 -24.11 -11.04 3.57
CA SER A 211 -23.29 -11.39 4.75
C SER A 211 -22.97 -12.89 4.88
N ASN A 212 -23.92 -13.77 4.54
CA ASN A 212 -23.69 -15.22 4.55
C ASN A 212 -22.65 -15.64 3.49
N GLN A 213 -22.66 -15.02 2.29
CA GLN A 213 -21.62 -15.25 1.29
C GLN A 213 -20.25 -14.78 1.80
N VAL A 214 -20.17 -13.61 2.45
CA VAL A 214 -18.90 -13.09 2.99
C VAL A 214 -18.31 -14.02 4.06
N GLU A 215 -19.15 -14.57 4.94
CA GLU A 215 -18.68 -15.54 5.95
C GLU A 215 -18.26 -16.88 5.32
N GLU A 216 -18.97 -17.37 4.30
CA GLU A 216 -18.56 -18.58 3.58
C GLU A 216 -17.23 -18.39 2.83
N LEU A 217 -17.04 -17.26 2.15
CA LEU A 217 -15.77 -16.90 1.51
C LEU A 217 -14.61 -16.95 2.53
N LYS A 218 -14.82 -16.37 3.71
CA LYS A 218 -13.82 -16.33 4.78
C LYS A 218 -13.47 -17.72 5.31
N GLN A 219 -14.43 -18.65 5.40
CA GLN A 219 -14.16 -20.05 5.77
C GLN A 219 -13.26 -20.77 4.75
N HIS A 220 -13.25 -20.31 3.50
CA HIS A 220 -12.42 -20.80 2.40
C HIS A 220 -11.18 -19.91 2.16
N TYR A 221 -10.80 -19.10 3.14
CA TYR A 221 -9.67 -18.17 3.05
C TYR A 221 -9.77 -17.11 1.94
N LEU A 222 -10.98 -16.78 1.49
CA LEU A 222 -11.22 -15.71 0.52
C LEU A 222 -11.72 -14.44 1.24
N SER A 223 -11.23 -13.29 0.83
CA SER A 223 -11.84 -12.01 1.23
C SER A 223 -13.10 -11.71 0.42
N LYS A 224 -13.87 -10.70 0.85
CA LYS A 224 -14.94 -10.08 0.06
C LYS A 224 -14.49 -9.48 -1.28
N ASN A 225 -13.18 -9.34 -1.51
CA ASN A 225 -12.60 -8.92 -2.79
C ASN A 225 -11.98 -10.12 -3.54
N LEU A 226 -12.29 -11.35 -3.11
CA LEU A 226 -11.81 -12.62 -3.66
C LEU A 226 -10.29 -12.84 -3.61
N TYR A 227 -9.55 -12.03 -2.84
CA TYR A 227 -8.15 -12.31 -2.54
C TYR A 227 -7.99 -13.50 -1.59
N LEU A 228 -7.02 -14.35 -1.91
CA LEU A 228 -6.58 -15.48 -1.08
C LEU A 228 -5.82 -14.99 0.17
N ASN A 229 -6.30 -15.40 1.34
CA ASN A 229 -5.85 -14.98 2.67
C ASN A 229 -5.57 -16.17 3.57
N PHE A 230 -4.75 -17.12 3.10
CA PHE A 230 -4.29 -18.21 3.95
C PHE A 230 -3.62 -17.67 5.21
N PRO A 231 -3.88 -18.28 6.38
CA PRO A 231 -3.15 -17.93 7.59
C PRO A 231 -1.66 -18.21 7.39
N LYS A 232 -0.81 -17.37 7.99
CA LYS A 232 0.65 -17.47 7.87
C LYS A 232 1.32 -17.18 9.22
N THR A 233 2.33 -17.97 9.58
CA THR A 233 3.16 -17.77 10.77
C THR A 233 4.63 -17.63 10.40
N GLN A 234 5.48 -17.12 11.29
CA GLN A 234 6.91 -16.97 11.03
C GLN A 234 7.62 -18.34 11.09
N GLU A 235 8.65 -18.50 10.26
CA GLU A 235 9.62 -19.59 10.40
C GLU A 235 10.49 -19.38 11.64
N TYR A 236 11.07 -20.45 12.21
CA TYR A 236 11.79 -20.37 13.48
C TYR A 236 13.00 -19.40 13.43
N PRO A 237 13.37 -18.79 14.58
CA PRO A 237 14.23 -17.60 14.62
C PRO A 237 15.69 -17.79 14.18
N ASP A 238 16.21 -19.02 14.20
CA ASP A 238 17.64 -19.31 14.01
C ASP A 238 18.17 -18.96 12.60
N THR A 239 17.28 -18.53 11.71
CA THR A 239 17.58 -18.10 10.35
C THR A 239 17.45 -16.59 10.12
N ILE A 240 17.18 -15.79 11.16
CA ILE A 240 16.94 -14.34 11.01
C ILE A 240 18.27 -13.55 11.09
N ASP A 241 18.45 -12.63 10.15
CA ASP A 241 19.48 -11.59 10.17
C ASP A 241 18.83 -10.20 10.10
N SER A 242 19.64 -9.15 10.21
CA SER A 242 19.17 -7.77 10.15
C SER A 242 20.08 -6.84 9.36
N HIS A 243 19.49 -5.79 8.79
CA HIS A 243 20.22 -4.71 8.15
C HIS A 243 19.57 -3.36 8.47
N ILE A 244 20.30 -2.28 8.23
CA ILE A 244 19.75 -0.92 8.38
C ILE A 244 19.16 -0.48 7.03
N SER A 245 17.87 -0.18 7.03
CA SER A 245 17.16 0.50 5.93
C SER A 245 16.93 1.96 6.32
N TYR A 246 17.04 2.87 5.36
CA TYR A 246 16.72 4.28 5.59
C TYR A 246 15.28 4.56 5.13
N LYS A 247 14.46 5.07 6.05
CA LYS A 247 13.11 5.54 5.77
C LYS A 247 13.15 7.00 5.35
N ILE A 248 12.45 7.32 4.27
CA ILE A 248 12.25 8.67 3.77
C ILE A 248 10.75 8.96 3.85
N GLU A 249 10.35 9.84 4.76
CA GLU A 249 8.95 10.20 4.97
C GLU A 249 8.74 11.70 4.80
N PHE A 250 7.48 12.07 4.52
CA PHE A 250 7.07 13.46 4.34
C PHE A 250 6.00 13.81 5.35
N GLY A 251 6.19 14.96 5.97
CA GLY A 251 5.28 15.58 6.93
C GLY A 251 5.12 17.06 6.66
N ASN A 252 4.55 17.75 7.63
CA ASN A 252 4.56 19.20 7.72
C ASN A 252 5.02 19.63 9.12
N GLN A 253 4.98 20.93 9.39
CA GLN A 253 5.39 21.54 10.66
C GLN A 253 4.52 21.13 11.86
N ASP A 254 3.41 20.43 11.63
CA ASP A 254 2.47 19.97 12.65
C ASP A 254 2.50 18.45 12.87
N ILE A 255 2.77 17.66 11.84
CA ILE A 255 2.73 16.20 11.85
C ILE A 255 3.85 15.68 10.94
N LEU A 256 4.81 14.95 11.52
CA LEU A 256 6.02 14.48 10.82
C LEU A 256 5.77 13.48 9.68
N ASN A 257 4.69 12.69 9.76
CA ASN A 257 4.32 11.73 8.73
C ASN A 257 2.90 11.18 8.94
N LEU A 258 2.39 10.49 7.93
CA LEU A 258 1.04 9.90 7.99
C LEU A 258 0.90 8.77 9.02
N SER A 259 1.99 8.20 9.53
CA SER A 259 1.91 7.14 10.56
C SER A 259 1.49 7.69 11.93
N LYS A 260 1.61 9.01 12.15
CA LYS A 260 1.15 9.69 13.37
C LYS A 260 -0.37 9.74 13.52
N LEU A 261 -1.12 9.58 12.42
CA LEU A 261 -2.58 9.61 12.45
C LEU A 261 -3.12 8.40 13.20
N TYR A 262 -4.13 8.62 14.05
CA TYR A 262 -4.83 7.54 14.72
C TYR A 262 -5.63 6.69 13.73
N ALA A 263 -5.74 5.38 13.99
CA ALA A 263 -6.71 4.57 13.29
C ALA A 263 -8.14 5.06 13.61
N ALA A 264 -9.09 4.94 12.66
CA ALA A 264 -10.40 5.56 12.83
C ALA A 264 -11.16 5.12 14.11
N ASN A 265 -11.17 3.82 14.42
CA ASN A 265 -11.78 3.33 15.67
C ASN A 265 -11.02 3.75 16.94
N GLN A 266 -9.70 3.95 16.85
CA GLN A 266 -8.90 4.48 17.96
C GLN A 266 -9.26 5.95 18.21
N PHE A 267 -9.41 6.74 17.15
CA PHE A 267 -9.84 8.13 17.26
C PHE A 267 -11.29 8.25 17.75
N LEU A 268 -12.18 7.36 17.27
CA LEU A 268 -13.56 7.24 17.74
C LEU A 268 -13.58 7.06 19.26
N ALA A 269 -12.93 6.03 19.80
CA ALA A 269 -12.91 5.74 21.23
C ALA A 269 -12.25 6.85 22.07
N ARG A 270 -11.34 7.62 21.46
CA ARG A 270 -10.64 8.74 22.09
C ARG A 270 -11.52 9.99 22.19
N ARG A 271 -12.27 10.34 21.15
CA ARG A 271 -12.97 11.65 21.03
C ARG A 271 -14.49 11.58 21.10
N TYR A 272 -15.08 10.41 20.98
CA TYR A 272 -16.53 10.23 20.87
C TYR A 272 -17.05 9.13 21.80
N GLU A 273 -18.33 9.25 22.13
CA GLU A 273 -19.14 8.19 22.72
C GLU A 273 -20.12 7.69 21.66
N VAL A 274 -20.27 6.37 21.60
CA VAL A 274 -21.30 5.71 20.80
C VAL A 274 -22.33 5.18 21.76
N TYR A 275 -23.60 5.44 21.48
CA TYR A 275 -24.68 5.08 22.38
C TYR A 275 -25.92 4.60 21.61
N ASP A 276 -26.75 3.83 22.29
CA ASP A 276 -28.06 3.42 21.82
C ASP A 276 -29.05 4.59 21.97
N LYS A 277 -29.72 5.00 20.89
CA LYS A 277 -30.60 6.17 20.90
C LYS A 277 -31.87 5.95 21.71
N GLU A 278 -32.32 4.71 21.86
CA GLU A 278 -33.51 4.35 22.63
C GLU A 278 -33.20 4.23 24.12
N THR A 279 -32.12 3.52 24.48
CA THR A 279 -31.80 3.22 25.90
C THR A 279 -30.84 4.24 26.53
N GLY A 280 -30.07 4.96 25.71
CA GLY A 280 -28.99 5.85 26.16
C GLY A 280 -27.72 5.12 26.63
N GLU A 281 -27.67 3.78 26.52
CA GLU A 281 -26.51 2.98 26.95
C GLU A 281 -25.28 3.31 26.11
N ILE A 282 -24.13 3.51 26.77
CA ILE A 282 -22.84 3.81 26.11
C ILE A 282 -22.09 2.52 25.85
N PHE A 283 -21.67 2.30 24.60
CA PHE A 283 -20.89 1.14 24.22
C PHE A 283 -19.42 1.28 24.66
N PRO A 284 -18.86 0.32 25.43
CA PRO A 284 -17.51 0.44 25.99
C PRO A 284 -16.38 0.23 24.96
N LYS A 285 -16.66 -0.46 23.84
CA LYS A 285 -15.72 -0.72 22.74
C LYS A 285 -16.35 -0.31 21.42
N PRO A 286 -16.54 1.00 21.19
CA PRO A 286 -17.25 1.46 20.02
C PRO A 286 -16.46 1.19 18.74
N THR A 287 -17.17 0.83 17.67
CA THR A 287 -16.63 0.77 16.30
C THR A 287 -17.49 1.59 15.37
N LEU A 288 -16.88 2.13 14.31
CA LEU A 288 -17.61 2.93 13.31
C LEU A 288 -18.66 2.11 12.55
N GLU A 289 -18.42 0.82 12.37
CA GLU A 289 -19.38 -0.11 11.76
C GLU A 289 -20.75 -0.10 12.45
N MET A 290 -20.80 0.11 13.77
CA MET A 290 -22.06 0.22 14.51
C MET A 290 -22.94 1.36 13.98
N GLY A 291 -22.34 2.39 13.39
CA GLY A 291 -23.05 3.54 12.83
C GLY A 291 -23.92 3.22 11.60
N LEU A 292 -23.87 2.00 11.07
CA LEU A 292 -24.82 1.53 10.04
C LEU A 292 -26.19 1.21 10.64
N ASN A 293 -26.27 0.94 11.94
CA ASN A 293 -27.53 0.66 12.62
C ASN A 293 -28.28 1.96 12.94
N GLN A 294 -29.57 2.02 12.60
CA GLN A 294 -30.37 3.24 12.77
C GLN A 294 -30.48 3.69 14.23
N ASN A 295 -30.49 2.75 15.18
CA ASN A 295 -30.57 3.02 16.62
C ASN A 295 -29.23 3.48 17.25
N ILE A 296 -28.17 3.64 16.48
CA ILE A 296 -26.86 4.07 17.01
C ILE A 296 -26.65 5.57 16.83
N GLY A 297 -26.29 6.24 17.92
CA GLY A 297 -25.95 7.65 17.97
C GLY A 297 -24.48 7.89 18.33
N PHE A 298 -23.98 9.06 17.92
CA PHE A 298 -22.63 9.52 18.21
C PHE A 298 -22.70 10.87 18.90
N ARG A 299 -21.89 11.08 19.95
CA ARG A 299 -21.72 12.39 20.56
C ARG A 299 -20.28 12.62 20.99
N GLN A 300 -19.91 13.88 21.19
CA GLN A 300 -18.57 14.22 21.64
C GLN A 300 -18.35 13.71 23.07
N LYS A 301 -17.18 13.10 23.29
CA LYS A 301 -16.76 12.65 24.61
C LYS A 301 -16.22 13.83 25.42
N ALA A 302 -16.65 13.94 26.67
CA ALA A 302 -16.07 14.89 27.60
C ALA A 302 -14.56 14.61 27.77
N LEU A 303 -13.76 15.66 27.64
CA LEU A 303 -12.30 15.54 27.77
C LEU A 303 -11.94 15.35 29.24
N SER A 304 -11.15 14.32 29.53
CA SER A 304 -10.52 14.21 30.84
C SER A 304 -9.39 15.22 30.96
N THR A 305 -9.13 15.71 32.17
CA THR A 305 -8.04 16.65 32.46
C THR A 305 -6.65 16.10 32.11
N ARG A 306 -6.51 14.78 31.97
CA ARG A 306 -5.26 14.11 31.60
C ARG A 306 -5.05 14.00 30.09
N MET A 307 -6.09 14.22 29.28
CA MET A 307 -6.00 14.03 27.84
C MET A 307 -5.36 15.25 27.18
N LYS A 308 -4.14 15.07 26.66
CA LYS A 308 -3.47 16.09 25.84
C LYS A 308 -3.95 15.98 24.40
N LEU A 309 -4.52 17.07 23.88
CA LEU A 309 -4.82 17.22 22.47
C LEU A 309 -3.54 17.58 21.71
N THR A 310 -3.47 17.12 20.47
CA THR A 310 -2.30 17.23 19.59
C THR A 310 -2.74 17.78 18.24
N LYS A 311 -1.78 18.19 17.40
CA LYS A 311 -2.09 18.59 16.02
C LYS A 311 -2.75 17.49 15.17
N VAL A 312 -2.54 16.23 15.54
CA VAL A 312 -3.29 15.11 14.95
C VAL A 312 -4.77 15.19 15.30
N ASP A 313 -5.11 15.53 16.56
CA ASP A 313 -6.50 15.73 16.96
C ASP A 313 -7.13 16.92 16.22
N ASP A 314 -6.39 18.02 16.04
CA ASP A 314 -6.86 19.21 15.33
C ASP A 314 -7.18 18.93 13.85
N LEU A 315 -6.38 18.08 13.19
CA LEU A 315 -6.63 17.64 11.80
C LEU A 315 -7.83 16.69 11.71
N MET A 316 -7.87 15.66 12.56
CA MET A 316 -8.84 14.57 12.44
C MET A 316 -10.25 14.98 12.91
N LYS A 317 -10.35 15.83 13.93
CA LYS A 317 -11.64 16.14 14.58
C LYS A 317 -12.66 16.77 13.62
N PRO A 318 -12.35 17.82 12.84
CA PRO A 318 -13.31 18.43 11.92
C PRO A 318 -13.87 17.44 10.89
N ILE A 319 -13.03 16.52 10.39
CA ILE A 319 -13.43 15.49 9.43
C ILE A 319 -14.40 14.49 10.07
N PHE A 320 -14.09 14.03 11.28
CA PHE A 320 -14.99 13.14 12.03
C PHE A 320 -16.30 13.83 12.41
N ASP A 321 -16.25 15.08 12.86
CA ASP A 321 -17.44 15.84 13.24
C ASP A 321 -18.38 16.02 12.04
N ASP A 322 -17.82 16.30 10.85
CA ASP A 322 -18.60 16.45 9.61
C ASP A 322 -19.15 15.10 9.14
N PHE A 323 -18.34 14.04 9.16
CA PHE A 323 -18.75 12.69 8.74
C PHE A 323 -19.86 12.11 9.62
N LEU A 324 -19.78 12.33 10.94
CA LEU A 324 -20.75 11.80 11.91
C LEU A 324 -21.99 12.70 12.06
N GLY A 325 -22.04 13.85 11.38
CA GLY A 325 -23.15 14.81 11.51
C GLY A 325 -23.21 15.53 12.85
N ILE A 326 -22.12 15.56 13.61
CA ILE A 326 -22.02 16.22 14.92
C ILE A 326 -21.82 17.73 14.74
N ASN A 327 -20.97 18.13 13.80
CA ASN A 327 -20.78 19.51 13.40
C ASN A 327 -20.48 19.56 11.90
N ILE A 328 -21.52 19.88 11.12
CA ILE A 328 -21.48 19.93 9.66
C ILE A 328 -20.67 21.17 9.24
N ASN A 329 -19.46 20.94 8.75
CA ASN A 329 -18.50 21.98 8.37
C ASN A 329 -18.02 21.85 6.91
N GLY A 330 -18.50 20.85 6.17
CA GLY A 330 -18.24 20.69 4.74
C GLY A 330 -16.94 19.98 4.39
N LYS A 331 -16.08 19.63 5.37
CA LYS A 331 -14.76 19.04 5.12
C LYS A 331 -14.80 17.73 4.36
N VAL A 332 -15.73 16.82 4.68
CA VAL A 332 -15.88 15.54 3.96
C VAL A 332 -16.30 15.80 2.52
N GLY A 333 -17.23 16.73 2.29
CA GLY A 333 -17.64 17.16 0.96
C GLY A 333 -16.48 17.72 0.13
N GLU A 334 -15.66 18.59 0.73
CA GLU A 334 -14.45 19.15 0.09
C GLU A 334 -13.45 18.05 -0.32
N ILE A 335 -13.23 17.05 0.54
CA ILE A 335 -12.31 15.95 0.29
C ILE A 335 -12.84 15.04 -0.84
N LEU A 336 -14.12 14.69 -0.82
CA LEU A 336 -14.74 13.83 -1.84
C LEU A 336 -14.83 14.52 -3.20
N ASN A 337 -15.03 15.84 -3.23
CA ASN A 337 -15.03 16.64 -4.46
C ASN A 337 -13.71 16.52 -5.24
N LYS A 338 -12.57 16.34 -4.55
CA LYS A 338 -11.25 16.16 -5.21
C LYS A 338 -11.19 14.95 -6.14
N VAL A 339 -12.05 13.95 -5.92
CA VAL A 339 -12.15 12.75 -6.74
C VAL A 339 -13.46 12.66 -7.53
N GLY A 340 -14.19 13.78 -7.63
CA GLY A 340 -15.47 13.86 -8.33
C GLY A 340 -16.52 12.92 -7.75
N ASP A 341 -16.52 12.71 -6.43
CA ASP A 341 -17.58 11.97 -5.75
C ASP A 341 -18.44 12.93 -4.94
N HIS A 342 -19.71 13.05 -5.33
CA HIS A 342 -20.70 13.84 -4.61
C HIS A 342 -21.77 12.97 -3.95
N ARG A 343 -21.86 11.69 -4.34
CA ARG A 343 -22.98 10.82 -3.94
C ARG A 343 -22.90 10.53 -2.44
N LEU A 344 -21.72 10.17 -1.94
CA LEU A 344 -21.56 9.86 -0.52
C LEU A 344 -21.88 11.09 0.35
N ALA A 345 -21.38 12.28 -0.01
CA ALA A 345 -21.66 13.51 0.74
C ALA A 345 -23.16 13.80 0.81
N LEU A 346 -23.88 13.67 -0.32
CA LEU A 346 -25.33 13.86 -0.38
C LEU A 346 -26.09 12.89 0.53
N LEU A 347 -25.69 11.60 0.54
CA LEU A 347 -26.32 10.59 1.39
C LEU A 347 -26.06 10.85 2.87
N LEU A 348 -24.83 11.22 3.25
CA LEU A 348 -24.48 11.60 4.62
C LEU A 348 -25.31 12.81 5.09
N TYR A 349 -25.39 13.88 4.28
CA TYR A 349 -26.20 15.05 4.63
C TYR A 349 -27.69 14.74 4.74
N ALA A 350 -28.23 13.87 3.88
CA ALA A 350 -29.61 13.41 4.00
C ALA A 350 -29.83 12.65 5.32
N GLN A 351 -28.90 11.75 5.68
CA GLN A 351 -28.95 10.99 6.92
C GLN A 351 -28.90 11.91 8.15
N HIS A 352 -28.01 12.91 8.16
CA HIS A 352 -27.88 13.87 9.25
C HIS A 352 -29.12 14.77 9.38
N ALA A 353 -29.82 15.05 8.28
CA ALA A 353 -31.10 15.75 8.28
C ALA A 353 -32.30 14.88 8.71
N GLY A 354 -32.05 13.66 9.21
CA GLY A 354 -33.09 12.72 9.66
C GLY A 354 -33.88 12.07 8.52
N LYS A 355 -33.43 12.19 7.26
CA LYS A 355 -34.07 11.51 6.13
C LYS A 355 -33.66 10.04 6.13
N SER A 356 -34.60 9.17 5.78
CA SER A 356 -34.30 7.76 5.58
C SER A 356 -33.35 7.59 4.39
N VAL A 357 -32.24 6.88 4.63
CA VAL A 357 -31.24 6.56 3.62
C VAL A 357 -31.17 5.05 3.53
N ASN A 358 -31.22 4.52 2.31
CA ASN A 358 -31.06 3.10 2.06
C ASN A 358 -29.63 2.67 2.43
N GLY A 359 -29.51 1.62 3.25
CA GLY A 359 -28.21 1.14 3.74
C GLY A 359 -27.31 0.59 2.64
N GLU A 360 -27.86 -0.10 1.64
CA GLU A 360 -27.11 -0.61 0.48
C GLU A 360 -26.59 0.55 -0.37
N ASP A 361 -27.41 1.56 -0.65
CA ASP A 361 -26.98 2.77 -1.36
C ASP A 361 -25.81 3.48 -0.66
N LEU A 362 -25.86 3.53 0.68
CA LEU A 362 -24.79 4.10 1.49
C LEU A 362 -23.52 3.26 1.40
N ILE A 363 -23.61 1.93 1.52
CA ILE A 363 -22.47 1.01 1.39
C ILE A 363 -21.83 1.14 0.01
N THR A 364 -22.62 1.14 -1.07
CA THR A 364 -22.13 1.33 -2.45
C THR A 364 -21.43 2.69 -2.62
N ALA A 365 -21.99 3.76 -2.06
CA ALA A 365 -21.38 5.09 -2.13
C ALA A 365 -20.07 5.14 -1.32
N MET A 366 -20.02 4.52 -0.14
CA MET A 366 -18.79 4.40 0.66
C MET A 366 -17.70 3.59 -0.06
N THR A 367 -18.05 2.46 -0.68
CA THR A 367 -17.12 1.64 -1.46
C THR A 367 -16.55 2.43 -2.63
N THR A 368 -17.41 3.10 -3.40
CA THR A 368 -17.01 3.91 -4.57
C THR A 368 -16.08 5.05 -4.14
N ALA A 369 -16.43 5.79 -3.09
CA ALA A 369 -15.62 6.87 -2.56
C ALA A 369 -14.24 6.36 -2.09
N TYR A 370 -14.20 5.23 -1.37
CA TYR A 370 -12.95 4.62 -0.93
C TYR A 370 -12.04 4.27 -2.11
N GLN A 371 -12.57 3.62 -3.15
CA GLN A 371 -11.81 3.23 -4.35
C GLN A 371 -11.25 4.45 -5.08
N LYS A 372 -12.06 5.50 -5.28
CA LYS A 372 -11.64 6.74 -5.93
C LYS A 372 -10.55 7.47 -5.13
N LEU A 373 -10.71 7.60 -3.82
CA LEU A 373 -9.70 8.19 -2.94
C LEU A 373 -8.40 7.37 -2.93
N ALA A 374 -8.50 6.04 -2.88
CA ALA A 374 -7.33 5.16 -2.94
C ALA A 374 -6.55 5.32 -4.25
N ALA A 375 -7.25 5.39 -5.39
CA ALA A 375 -6.64 5.63 -6.69
C ALA A 375 -5.95 7.00 -6.76
N TYR A 376 -6.60 8.05 -6.25
CA TYR A 376 -6.03 9.39 -6.18
C TYR A 376 -4.74 9.44 -5.35
N VAL A 377 -4.75 8.79 -4.18
CA VAL A 377 -3.57 8.67 -3.31
C VAL A 377 -2.45 7.93 -4.03
N GLU A 378 -2.74 6.79 -4.63
CA GLU A 378 -1.73 6.00 -5.35
C GLU A 378 -1.11 6.80 -6.51
N GLN A 379 -1.92 7.46 -7.32
CA GLN A 379 -1.44 8.34 -8.40
C GLN A 379 -0.54 9.46 -7.86
N THR A 380 -0.97 10.14 -6.79
CA THR A 380 -0.19 11.21 -6.17
C THR A 380 1.18 10.71 -5.70
N TYR A 381 1.23 9.51 -5.09
CA TYR A 381 2.50 8.90 -4.68
C TYR A 381 3.37 8.55 -5.88
N GLN A 382 2.82 7.89 -6.89
CA GLN A 382 3.57 7.45 -8.07
C GLN A 382 4.17 8.62 -8.85
N GLU A 383 3.44 9.73 -8.98
CA GLU A 383 3.86 10.87 -9.78
C GLU A 383 4.78 11.84 -9.02
N ASN A 384 4.52 12.08 -7.72
CA ASN A 384 5.14 13.20 -7.00
C ASN A 384 6.09 12.76 -5.87
N ILE A 385 5.84 11.62 -5.21
CA ILE A 385 6.52 11.28 -3.94
C ILE A 385 7.48 10.11 -4.11
N SER A 386 7.01 8.95 -4.56
CA SER A 386 7.80 7.72 -4.63
C SER A 386 9.06 7.84 -5.49
N PRO A 387 9.06 8.54 -6.66
CA PRO A 387 10.29 8.78 -7.41
C PRO A 387 11.32 9.60 -6.61
N MET A 388 10.88 10.57 -5.81
CA MET A 388 11.75 11.40 -4.97
C MET A 388 12.32 10.58 -3.81
N VAL A 389 11.49 9.78 -3.15
CA VAL A 389 11.91 8.81 -2.12
C VAL A 389 12.99 7.90 -2.66
N PHE A 390 12.75 7.33 -3.85
CA PHE A 390 13.68 6.44 -4.50
C PHE A 390 15.00 7.15 -4.81
N TYR A 391 14.96 8.36 -5.36
CA TYR A 391 16.15 9.16 -5.62
C TYR A 391 16.95 9.47 -4.36
N ILE A 392 16.29 9.95 -3.30
CA ILE A 392 16.96 10.27 -2.03
C ILE A 392 17.60 9.01 -1.45
N GLY A 393 16.88 7.88 -1.42
CA GLY A 393 17.41 6.64 -0.87
C GLY A 393 18.52 6.00 -1.71
N VAL A 394 18.55 6.22 -3.03
CA VAL A 394 19.65 5.77 -3.92
C VAL A 394 20.88 6.66 -3.80
N THR A 395 20.69 7.97 -3.81
CA THR A 395 21.80 8.94 -3.93
C THR A 395 22.33 9.41 -2.57
N GLY A 396 21.53 9.29 -1.51
CA GLY A 396 21.78 9.93 -0.23
C GLY A 396 21.65 11.46 -0.27
N LEU A 397 21.17 12.03 -1.38
CA LEU A 397 21.12 13.46 -1.62
C LEU A 397 19.69 13.92 -1.88
N LEU A 398 19.38 15.15 -1.46
CA LEU A 398 18.17 15.81 -1.94
C LEU A 398 18.30 16.15 -3.43
N PRO A 399 17.18 16.18 -4.19
CA PRO A 399 17.17 16.68 -5.56
C PRO A 399 17.80 18.07 -5.66
N ASN A 400 18.62 18.33 -6.70
CA ASN A 400 19.39 19.58 -6.86
C ASN A 400 18.56 20.87 -6.79
N LYS A 401 17.25 20.82 -7.07
CA LYS A 401 16.34 21.97 -6.98
C LYS A 401 15.84 22.26 -5.57
N ILE A 402 16.02 21.33 -4.64
CA ILE A 402 15.65 21.46 -3.24
C ILE A 402 16.89 21.91 -2.48
N SER A 403 16.90 23.19 -2.09
CA SER A 403 17.91 23.73 -1.18
C SER A 403 17.31 23.83 0.21
N ALA A 404 17.70 22.92 1.09
CA ALA A 404 17.27 22.90 2.49
C ALA A 404 18.44 22.55 3.40
N LYS A 405 18.52 23.22 4.55
CA LYS A 405 19.53 22.92 5.56
C LYS A 405 19.10 21.65 6.32
N ALA A 406 20.02 20.71 6.46
CA ALA A 406 19.83 19.55 7.33
C ALA A 406 19.69 20.01 8.78
N MET A 407 18.72 19.42 9.49
CA MET A 407 18.48 19.63 10.91
C MET A 407 18.44 18.30 11.66
N THR A 408 18.83 18.32 12.93
CA THR A 408 18.63 17.19 13.86
C THR A 408 17.20 17.19 14.40
N ALA A 409 16.81 16.09 15.06
CA ALA A 409 15.52 16.02 15.77
C ALA A 409 15.40 17.13 16.84
N ASP A 410 16.48 17.42 17.57
CA ASP A 410 16.50 18.44 18.63
C ASP A 410 16.34 19.86 18.05
N GLU A 411 17.03 20.16 16.94
CA GLU A 411 16.89 21.45 16.25
C GLU A 411 15.47 21.63 15.71
N LEU A 412 14.88 20.57 15.14
CA LEU A 412 13.52 20.62 14.63
C LEU A 412 12.49 20.73 15.77
N ALA A 413 12.69 20.01 16.87
CA ALA A 413 11.83 20.08 18.06
C ALA A 413 11.92 21.45 18.74
N ALA A 414 13.09 22.10 18.74
CA ALA A 414 13.23 23.47 19.23
C ALA A 414 12.41 24.46 18.40
N LYS A 415 12.33 24.23 17.08
CA LYS A 415 11.53 25.06 16.16
C LYS A 415 10.02 24.76 16.23
N TYR A 416 9.66 23.49 16.38
CA TYR A 416 8.28 23.00 16.43
C TYR A 416 8.08 22.06 17.64
N PRO A 417 7.88 22.60 18.85
CA PRO A 417 7.89 21.82 20.11
C PRO A 417 6.79 20.77 20.25
N HIS A 418 5.73 20.85 19.44
CA HIS A 418 4.61 19.91 19.44
C HIS A 418 4.83 18.67 18.57
N LEU A 419 5.89 18.64 17.75
CA LEU A 419 6.18 17.48 16.91
C LEU A 419 6.50 16.24 17.75
N GLN A 420 5.97 15.10 17.32
CA GLN A 420 6.13 13.83 18.02
C GLN A 420 7.11 12.92 17.30
N PHE A 421 8.27 12.70 17.90
CA PHE A 421 9.33 11.86 17.35
C PHE A 421 9.27 10.43 17.89
N SER A 422 9.40 9.44 17.01
CA SER A 422 9.67 8.05 17.37
C SER A 422 11.15 7.85 17.73
N LYS A 423 11.50 6.69 18.31
CA LYS A 423 12.89 6.36 18.62
C LYS A 423 13.81 6.40 17.39
N HIS A 424 13.30 5.98 16.23
CA HIS A 424 14.06 6.00 14.98
C HIS A 424 14.21 7.42 14.43
N GLU A 425 13.14 8.21 14.48
CA GLU A 425 13.14 9.61 14.03
C GLU A 425 14.05 10.50 14.88
N GLN A 426 14.26 10.19 16.17
CA GLN A 426 15.24 10.89 17.01
C GLN A 426 16.68 10.80 16.48
N ALA A 427 17.02 9.71 15.79
CA ALA A 427 18.30 9.52 15.11
C ALA A 427 18.28 10.00 13.63
N GLY A 428 17.23 10.71 13.23
CA GLY A 428 16.99 11.14 11.86
C GLY A 428 17.63 12.48 11.51
N THR A 429 17.70 12.72 10.20
CA THR A 429 18.01 14.03 9.60
C THR A 429 16.75 14.58 8.94
N PHE A 430 16.50 15.86 9.14
CA PHE A 430 15.28 16.53 8.68
C PHE A 430 15.61 17.69 7.75
N PHE A 431 14.76 17.89 6.76
CA PHE A 431 14.89 18.98 5.79
C PHE A 431 13.56 19.68 5.64
N GLU A 432 13.54 20.98 5.91
CA GLU A 432 12.36 21.81 5.71
C GLU A 432 12.37 22.40 4.29
N VAL A 433 11.32 22.11 3.54
CA VAL A 433 11.14 22.50 2.14
C VAL A 433 9.76 23.14 2.00
N GLY A 434 9.70 24.47 2.07
CA GLY A 434 8.42 25.17 2.15
C GLY A 434 7.66 24.78 3.42
N ASN A 435 6.41 24.30 3.27
CA ASN A 435 5.61 23.79 4.39
C ASN A 435 5.79 22.29 4.64
N THR A 436 6.69 21.64 3.91
CA THR A 436 6.93 20.19 3.99
C THR A 436 8.20 19.89 4.77
N ILE A 437 8.16 18.84 5.58
CA ILE A 437 9.34 18.29 6.25
C ILE A 437 9.65 16.94 5.61
N ILE A 438 10.85 16.81 5.04
CA ILE A 438 11.39 15.52 4.61
C ILE A 438 12.19 14.95 5.78
N SER A 439 11.83 13.75 6.22
CA SER A 439 12.49 13.04 7.31
C SER A 439 13.26 11.85 6.75
N VAL A 440 14.55 11.73 7.05
CA VAL A 440 15.39 10.58 6.68
C VAL A 440 15.94 9.96 7.95
N TYR A 441 15.58 8.71 8.25
CA TYR A 441 16.03 8.06 9.49
C TYR A 441 16.32 6.56 9.31
N PRO A 442 17.29 6.01 10.06
CA PRO A 442 17.61 4.59 10.00
C PRO A 442 16.59 3.75 10.77
N GLN A 443 16.26 2.59 10.23
CA GLN A 443 15.44 1.59 10.88
C GLN A 443 16.01 0.19 10.60
N THR A 444 16.17 -0.60 11.66
CA THR A 444 16.55 -2.01 11.54
C THR A 444 15.42 -2.80 10.90
N GLU A 445 15.73 -3.49 9.81
CA GLU A 445 14.86 -4.47 9.18
C GLU A 445 15.43 -5.87 9.36
N TYR A 446 14.54 -6.86 9.36
CA TYR A 446 14.88 -8.26 9.61
C TYR A 446 14.52 -9.12 8.39
N TYR A 447 15.37 -10.08 8.07
CA TYR A 447 15.19 -10.99 6.94
C TYR A 447 15.69 -12.40 7.24
N SER A 448 15.23 -13.39 6.46
CA SER A 448 15.67 -14.78 6.60
C SER A 448 16.91 -15.07 5.74
N LYS A 449 18.01 -15.53 6.36
CA LYS A 449 19.26 -15.98 5.73
C LYS A 449 19.01 -17.11 4.73
N ASN A 450 19.69 -17.07 3.59
CA ASN A 450 19.76 -18.14 2.57
C ASN A 450 18.41 -18.74 2.15
N SER A 451 17.30 -18.04 2.35
CA SER A 451 16.00 -18.51 1.91
C SER A 451 15.82 -18.20 0.42
N LEU A 452 16.12 -19.19 -0.43
CA LEU A 452 15.69 -19.18 -1.82
C LEU A 452 14.16 -19.04 -1.87
N ALA A 453 13.66 -18.42 -2.93
CA ALA A 453 12.23 -18.26 -3.15
C ALA A 453 11.58 -19.57 -3.62
N VAL A 454 11.61 -20.59 -2.76
CA VAL A 454 10.87 -21.83 -3.02
C VAL A 454 9.93 -22.12 -1.84
N SER A 455 8.67 -21.78 -2.06
CA SER A 455 7.46 -22.49 -1.63
C SER A 455 6.29 -21.90 -2.42
#